data_AF-A0A067LCZ7-F1
#
_entry.id   AF-A0A067LCZ7-F1
#
_cell.length_a   1.000
_cell.length_b   1.000
_cell.length_c   1.000
_cell.angle_alpha   90.00
_cell.angle_beta   90.00
_cell.angle_gamma   90.00
#
_symmetry.space_group_name_H-M   'P 1'
#
loop_
_entity.id
_entity.type
_entity.pdbx_description
1 polymer ?
#
loop_
_entity_poly.entity_id
_entity_poly.type
_entity_poly.pdbx_seq_one_letter_code
_entity_poly.pdbx_strand_id
1 'polypeptide(L)'
;MIPVAANDVAFSIHAVLLTAITLFQIAIYERGNQKVSKIAIAIVCAVWLTAAACFFVALPSHSWLWLISIFNSIQVFMTVIKYIPQAIMNFMRKSTEGFSIGNILLDFLGGVTNYAQMAVQSIDQNSWVNFYGNMGKILLSLVSIFFDLLFICQHYILYPGKKANHIPKLDKEGVEPLIESSDDSTENV
;
A
#
# COMPACT_ATOMS: atom_id res chain seq x y z
N MET A 1 11.85 -3.22 31.40
CA MET A 1 11.74 -2.65 30.04
C MET A 1 10.46 -3.20 29.44
N ILE A 2 9.48 -2.36 29.11
CA ILE A 2 8.29 -2.80 28.38
C ILE A 2 8.66 -2.67 26.90
N PRO A 3 8.82 -3.76 26.14
CA PRO A 3 9.33 -3.71 24.76
C PRO A 3 8.33 -3.09 23.76
N VAL A 4 7.11 -2.79 24.20
CA VAL A 4 5.99 -2.27 23.39
C VAL A 4 5.33 -1.13 24.16
N ALA A 5 5.30 0.06 23.58
CA ALA A 5 4.69 1.22 24.20
C ALA A 5 3.19 1.32 23.86
N ALA A 6 2.41 2.06 24.65
CA ALA A 6 0.97 2.20 24.43
C ALA A 6 0.63 2.80 23.06
N ASN A 7 1.49 3.69 22.55
CA ASN A 7 1.34 4.26 21.22
C ASN A 7 1.61 3.23 20.11
N ASP A 8 2.46 2.22 20.34
CA ASP A 8 2.64 1.11 19.40
C ASP A 8 1.34 0.30 19.28
N VAL A 9 0.67 0.04 20.41
CA VAL A 9 -0.62 -0.65 20.44
C VAL A 9 -1.71 0.15 19.74
N ALA A 10 -1.83 1.45 20.05
CA ALA A 10 -2.81 2.33 19.41
C ALA A 10 -2.60 2.40 17.89
N PHE A 11 -1.34 2.50 17.44
CA PHE A 11 -0.98 2.48 16.03
C PHE A 11 -1.38 1.16 15.36
N SER A 12 -1.10 0.00 15.99
CA SER A 12 -1.49 -1.30 15.44
C SER A 12 -3.01 -1.47 15.34
N ILE A 13 -3.78 -1.03 16.34
CA ILE A 13 -5.25 -1.08 16.30
C ILE A 13 -5.78 -0.23 15.14
N HIS A 14 -5.26 0.99 15.00
CA HIS A 14 -5.63 1.88 13.89
C HIS A 14 -5.29 1.27 12.53
N ALA A 15 -4.10 0.67 12.39
CA ALA A 15 -3.67 0.02 11.15
C ALA A 15 -4.58 -1.17 10.79
N VAL A 16 -4.98 -2.00 11.76
CA VAL A 16 -5.92 -3.10 11.55
C VAL A 16 -7.28 -2.58 11.08
N LEU A 17 -7.79 -1.51 11.71
CA LEU A 17 -9.06 -0.91 11.34
C LEU A 17 -9.04 -0.38 9.88
N LEU A 18 -8.02 0.39 9.51
CA LEU A 18 -7.87 0.89 8.14
C LEU A 18 -7.69 -0.25 7.13
N THR A 19 -6.95 -1.30 7.50
CA THR A 19 -6.79 -2.48 6.66
C THR A 19 -8.12 -3.22 6.47
N ALA A 20 -8.95 -3.33 7.51
CA ALA A 20 -10.28 -3.93 7.39
C ALA A 20 -11.20 -3.11 6.46
N ILE A 21 -11.17 -1.78 6.57
CA ILE A 21 -11.94 -0.88 5.70
C ILE A 21 -11.49 -1.03 4.24
N THR A 22 -10.17 -1.05 3.99
CA THR A 22 -9.65 -1.22 2.63
C THR A 22 -9.96 -2.60 2.04
N LEU A 23 -9.92 -3.68 2.84
CA LEU A 23 -10.35 -5.01 2.41
C LEU A 23 -11.84 -5.03 2.04
N PHE A 24 -12.68 -4.36 2.81
CA PHE A 24 -14.10 -4.20 2.52
C PHE A 24 -14.33 -3.41 1.23
N GLN A 25 -13.59 -2.32 1.02
CA GLN A 25 -13.63 -1.55 -0.23
C GLN A 25 -13.23 -2.40 -1.44
N ILE A 26 -12.16 -3.21 -1.30
CA ILE A 26 -11.73 -4.15 -2.35
C ILE A 26 -12.84 -5.18 -2.65
N ALA A 27 -13.65 -5.58 -1.66
CA ALA A 27 -14.75 -6.52 -1.84
C ALA A 27 -15.95 -5.93 -2.62
N ILE A 28 -16.24 -4.64 -2.45
CA ILE A 28 -17.41 -3.99 -3.03
C ILE A 28 -17.11 -3.28 -4.36
N TYR A 29 -15.95 -2.63 -4.48
CA TYR A 29 -15.64 -1.86 -5.69
C TYR A 29 -15.35 -2.74 -6.90
N GLU A 30 -15.68 -2.22 -8.08
CA GLU A 30 -15.52 -2.89 -9.36
C GLU A 30 -14.04 -3.16 -9.65
N ARG A 31 -13.71 -4.43 -9.93
CA ARG A 31 -12.33 -4.89 -10.16
C ARG A 31 -11.97 -4.99 -11.65
N GLY A 32 -12.96 -4.91 -12.54
CA GLY A 32 -12.79 -5.10 -13.98
C GLY A 32 -12.05 -6.41 -14.31
N ASN A 33 -11.05 -6.33 -15.20
CA ASN A 33 -10.24 -7.48 -15.64
C ASN A 33 -8.97 -7.73 -14.79
N GLN A 34 -8.88 -7.14 -13.59
CA GLN A 34 -7.70 -7.33 -12.73
C GLN A 34 -7.59 -8.77 -12.23
N LYS A 35 -6.43 -9.39 -12.47
CA LYS A 35 -6.11 -10.74 -11.99
C LYS A 35 -4.98 -10.67 -10.97
N VAL A 36 -5.10 -11.44 -9.89
CA VAL A 36 -4.03 -11.56 -8.90
C VAL A 36 -2.93 -12.46 -9.45
N SER A 37 -1.68 -12.01 -9.34
CA SER A 37 -0.52 -12.80 -9.76
C SER A 37 -0.44 -14.11 -8.97
N LYS A 38 -0.25 -15.24 -9.66
CA LYS A 38 -0.06 -16.56 -9.03
C LYS A 38 1.14 -16.57 -8.08
N ILE A 39 2.19 -15.82 -8.43
CA ILE A 39 3.39 -15.67 -7.58
C ILE A 39 3.03 -14.95 -6.29
N ALA A 40 2.23 -13.88 -6.36
CA ALA A 40 1.78 -13.16 -5.18
C ALA A 40 0.94 -14.05 -4.26
N ILE A 41 0.03 -14.86 -4.83
CA ILE A 41 -0.76 -15.84 -4.06
C ILE A 41 0.17 -16.85 -3.37
N ALA A 42 1.15 -17.41 -4.08
CA ALA A 42 2.09 -18.37 -3.50
C ALA A 42 2.89 -17.77 -2.33
N ILE A 43 3.39 -16.53 -2.47
CA ILE A 43 4.11 -15.81 -1.41
C ILE A 43 3.19 -15.60 -0.19
N VAL A 44 1.97 -15.12 -0.41
CA VAL A 44 1.00 -14.87 0.66
C VAL A 44 0.65 -16.18 1.40
N CYS A 45 0.39 -17.26 0.68
CA CYS A 45 0.14 -18.56 1.29
C CYS A 45 1.33 -19.05 2.13
N ALA A 46 2.56 -18.95 1.60
CA ALA A 46 3.76 -19.37 2.32
C ALA A 46 3.96 -18.57 3.62
N VAL A 47 3.72 -17.26 3.58
CA VAL A 47 3.83 -16.41 4.78
C VAL A 47 2.75 -16.73 5.80
N TRP A 48 1.50 -16.92 5.39
CA TRP A 48 0.43 -17.31 6.33
C TRP A 48 0.66 -18.68 6.96
N LEU A 49 1.18 -19.65 6.20
CA LEU A 49 1.57 -20.96 6.75
C LEU A 49 2.70 -20.82 7.77
N THR A 50 3.71 -20.00 7.47
CA THR A 50 4.82 -19.72 8.39
C THR A 50 4.31 -19.05 9.68
N ALA A 51 3.45 -18.04 9.55
CA ALA A 51 2.86 -17.34 10.68
C ALA A 51 2.02 -18.29 11.57
N ALA A 52 1.21 -19.17 10.97
CA ALA A 52 0.43 -20.17 11.68
C ALA A 52 1.32 -21.18 12.41
N ALA A 53 2.37 -21.69 11.76
CA ALA A 53 3.33 -22.61 12.38
C ALA A 53 4.02 -21.96 13.59
N CYS A 54 4.51 -20.72 13.45
CA CYS A 54 5.13 -19.98 14.56
C CYS A 54 4.14 -19.73 15.70
N PHE A 55 2.86 -19.45 15.40
CA PHE A 55 1.82 -19.30 16.42
C PHE A 55 1.63 -20.57 17.25
N PHE A 56 1.53 -21.74 16.61
CA PHE A 56 1.39 -23.02 17.31
C PHE A 56 2.64 -23.42 18.10
N VAL A 57 3.84 -23.02 17.67
CA VAL A 57 5.08 -23.20 18.44
C VAL A 57 5.14 -22.27 19.67
N ALA A 58 4.66 -21.04 19.52
CA ALA A 58 4.63 -20.07 20.60
C ALA A 58 3.59 -20.39 21.67
N LEU A 59 2.51 -21.09 21.30
CA LEU A 59 1.38 -21.41 22.17
C LEU A 59 1.78 -22.21 23.44
N PRO A 60 2.47 -23.37 23.36
CA PRO A 60 2.89 -24.12 24.55
C PRO A 60 4.06 -23.48 25.30
N SER A 61 4.91 -22.72 24.59
CA SER A 61 6.12 -22.10 25.17
C SER A 61 5.86 -20.72 25.78
N HIS A 62 4.65 -20.17 25.63
CA HIS A 62 4.27 -18.80 26.02
C HIS A 62 5.25 -17.72 25.54
N SER A 63 5.93 -17.96 24.41
CA SER A 63 7.01 -17.12 23.88
C SER A 63 6.47 -15.97 23.02
N TRP A 64 5.56 -15.16 23.57
CA TRP A 64 4.84 -14.12 22.84
C TRP A 64 5.74 -13.04 22.22
N LEU A 65 6.78 -12.60 22.94
CA LEU A 65 7.73 -11.61 22.43
C LEU A 65 8.51 -12.13 21.22
N TRP A 66 8.86 -13.42 21.24
CA TRP A 66 9.51 -14.07 20.10
C TRP A 66 8.56 -14.11 18.90
N LEU A 67 7.30 -14.49 19.11
CA LEU A 67 6.28 -14.48 18.04
C LEU A 67 6.10 -13.08 17.44
N ILE A 68 6.02 -12.04 18.27
CA ILE A 68 5.93 -10.63 17.80
C ILE A 68 7.17 -10.26 16.98
N SER A 69 8.36 -10.68 17.39
CA SER A 69 9.60 -10.45 16.62
C SER A 69 9.57 -11.13 15.24
N ILE A 70 9.00 -12.33 15.15
CA ILE A 70 8.79 -13.02 13.87
C ILE A 70 7.80 -12.24 13.00
N PHE A 71 6.67 -11.78 13.55
CA PHE A 71 5.69 -10.98 12.80
C PHE A 71 6.26 -9.66 12.30
N ASN A 72 7.06 -8.96 13.12
CA ASN A 72 7.78 -7.76 12.67
C ASN A 72 8.73 -8.07 11.50
N SER A 73 9.43 -9.21 11.54
CA SER A 73 10.34 -9.62 10.47
C SER A 73 9.58 -9.94 9.17
N ILE A 74 8.44 -10.63 9.28
CA ILE A 74 7.53 -10.89 8.16
C ILE A 74 7.03 -9.57 7.56
N GLN A 75 6.65 -8.60 8.40
CA GLN A 75 6.17 -7.30 7.96
C GLN A 75 7.22 -6.53 7.15
N VAL A 76 8.47 -6.49 7.63
CA VAL A 76 9.58 -5.86 6.89
C VAL A 76 9.76 -6.53 5.53
N PHE A 77 9.83 -7.86 5.50
CA PHE A 77 10.03 -8.62 4.27
C PHE A 77 8.89 -8.42 3.26
N MET A 78 7.65 -8.51 3.72
CA MET A 78 6.47 -8.26 2.87
C MET A 78 6.44 -6.84 2.34
N THR A 79 6.90 -5.86 3.13
CA THR A 79 6.99 -4.46 2.69
C THR A 79 7.92 -4.29 1.50
N VAL A 80 9.10 -4.91 1.55
CA VAL A 80 10.05 -4.90 0.43
C VAL A 80 9.45 -5.60 -0.80
N ILE A 81 8.86 -6.79 -0.61
CA ILE A 81 8.26 -7.56 -1.72
C ILE A 81 7.14 -6.78 -2.42
N LYS A 82 6.29 -6.04 -1.70
CA LYS A 82 5.20 -5.27 -2.31
C LYS A 82 5.69 -3.99 -2.98
N TYR A 83 6.70 -3.32 -2.39
CA TYR A 83 7.13 -2.00 -2.88
C TYR A 83 8.03 -2.07 -4.11
N ILE A 84 8.85 -3.11 -4.27
CA ILE A 84 9.70 -3.25 -5.47
C ILE A 84 8.87 -3.35 -6.76
N PRO A 85 7.87 -4.25 -6.90
CA PRO A 85 7.05 -4.31 -8.10
C PRO A 85 6.27 -3.01 -8.33
N GLN A 86 5.82 -2.34 -7.28
CA GLN A 86 5.13 -1.06 -7.41
C GLN A 86 6.06 0.02 -7.98
N ALA A 87 7.29 0.13 -7.46
CA ALA A 87 8.30 1.07 -7.96
C ALA A 87 8.65 0.79 -9.44
N ILE A 88 8.76 -0.48 -9.81
CA ILE A 88 9.00 -0.91 -11.19
C ILE A 88 7.80 -0.56 -12.08
N MET A 89 6.57 -0.86 -11.65
CA MET A 89 5.37 -0.53 -12.43
C MET A 89 5.24 0.97 -12.67
N ASN A 90 5.48 1.79 -11.64
CA ASN A 90 5.49 3.25 -11.78
C ASN A 90 6.56 3.68 -12.81
N PHE A 91 7.74 3.07 -12.77
CA PHE A 91 8.81 3.36 -13.73
C PHE A 91 8.48 2.92 -15.16
N MET A 92 7.85 1.76 -15.34
CA MET A 92 7.47 1.22 -16.65
C MET A 92 6.31 2.01 -17.27
N ARG A 93 5.31 2.37 -16.46
CA ARG A 93 4.14 3.13 -16.92
C ARG A 93 4.42 4.62 -17.12
N LYS A 94 5.51 5.13 -16.53
CA LYS A 94 5.84 6.56 -16.49
C LYS A 94 4.69 7.40 -15.92
N SER A 95 3.91 6.81 -15.02
CA SER A 95 2.72 7.40 -14.43
C SER A 95 2.46 6.75 -13.07
N THR A 96 1.96 7.57 -12.15
CA THR A 96 1.48 7.17 -10.82
C THR A 96 -0.02 7.39 -10.67
N GLU A 97 -0.76 7.53 -11.78
CA GLU A 97 -2.22 7.65 -11.78
C GLU A 97 -2.86 6.39 -11.14
N GLY A 98 -3.84 6.61 -10.25
CA GLY A 98 -4.52 5.54 -9.49
C GLY A 98 -3.75 5.03 -8.27
N PHE A 99 -2.56 5.56 -7.98
CA PHE A 99 -1.81 5.27 -6.75
C PHE A 99 -2.09 6.33 -5.68
N SER A 100 -2.48 5.92 -4.47
CA SER A 100 -2.79 6.84 -3.37
C SER A 100 -1.53 7.48 -2.79
N ILE A 101 -1.08 8.59 -3.38
CA ILE A 101 0.08 9.33 -2.88
C ILE A 101 -0.16 9.91 -1.48
N GLY A 102 -1.41 10.24 -1.14
CA GLY A 102 -1.79 10.75 0.19
C GLY A 102 -1.44 9.76 1.29
N ASN A 103 -1.71 8.45 1.08
CA ASN A 103 -1.33 7.43 2.05
C ASN A 103 0.19 7.34 2.22
N ILE A 104 0.96 7.44 1.13
CA ILE A 104 2.42 7.42 1.19
C ILE A 104 2.98 8.62 1.95
N LEU A 105 2.38 9.81 1.79
CA LEU A 105 2.78 10.99 2.56
C LEU A 105 2.49 10.82 4.05
N LEU A 106 1.35 10.20 4.39
CA LEU A 106 1.00 9.88 5.78
C LEU A 106 1.94 8.81 6.38
N ASP A 107 2.26 7.77 5.61
CA ASP A 107 3.22 6.72 6.02
C ASP A 107 4.61 7.32 6.24
N PHE A 108 5.08 8.18 5.35
CA PHE A 108 6.34 8.91 5.50
C PHE A 108 6.34 9.77 6.77
N LEU A 109 5.30 10.58 6.98
CA LEU A 109 5.17 11.42 8.17
C LEU A 109 5.12 10.58 9.46
N GLY A 110 4.39 9.46 9.43
CA GLY A 110 4.34 8.50 10.52
C GLY A 110 5.71 7.89 10.83
N GLY A 111 6.47 7.51 9.80
CA GLY A 111 7.84 6.99 9.95
C GLY A 111 8.80 8.03 10.54
N VAL A 112 8.78 9.26 10.03
CA VAL A 112 9.61 10.36 10.56
C VAL A 112 9.26 10.67 12.01
N THR A 113 7.96 10.75 12.33
CA THR A 113 7.48 11.02 13.70
C THR A 113 7.84 9.89 14.65
N ASN A 114 7.78 8.64 14.20
CA ASN A 114 8.20 7.48 14.99
C ASN A 114 9.70 7.54 15.33
N TYR A 115 10.56 7.90 14.36
CA TYR A 115 11.99 8.11 14.63
C TYR A 115 12.23 9.27 15.60
N ALA A 116 11.53 10.39 15.42
CA ALA A 116 11.63 11.54 16.31
C ALA A 116 11.24 11.18 17.75
N GLN A 117 10.15 10.43 17.93
CA GLN A 117 9.73 9.91 19.25
C GLN A 117 10.84 9.06 19.88
N MET A 118 11.41 8.10 19.14
CA MET A 118 12.47 7.24 19.65
C MET A 118 13.72 8.05 20.05
N ALA A 119 14.06 9.08 19.27
CA ALA A 119 15.16 10.00 19.59
C ALA A 119 14.91 10.76 20.91
N VAL A 120 13.72 11.36 21.06
CA VAL A 120 13.34 12.09 22.29
C VAL A 120 13.36 11.16 23.50
N GLN A 121 12.82 9.94 23.39
CA GLN A 121 12.83 8.95 24.48
C GLN A 121 14.25 8.51 24.86
N SER A 122 15.15 8.37 23.89
CA SER A 122 16.54 8.03 24.16
C SER A 122 17.30 9.15 24.86
N ILE A 123 17.00 10.42 24.53
CA ILE A 123 17.55 11.58 25.23
C ILE A 123 17.05 11.61 26.68
N ASP A 124 15.74 11.47 26.88
CA ASP A 124 15.11 11.51 28.20
C ASP A 124 15.62 10.39 29.13
N GLN A 125 15.76 9.17 28.60
CA GLN A 125 16.25 8.01 29.35
C GLN A 125 17.78 7.96 29.47
N ASN A 126 18.51 8.92 28.89
CA ASN A 126 19.97 8.90 28.73
C ASN A 126 20.49 7.54 28.24
N SER A 127 19.75 6.89 27.33
CA SER A 127 19.98 5.52 26.91
C SER A 127 19.53 5.27 25.48
N TRP A 128 20.41 4.66 24.69
CA TRP A 128 20.15 4.25 23.32
C TRP A 128 19.51 2.87 23.22
N VAL A 129 19.11 2.28 24.35
CA VAL A 129 18.47 0.95 24.39
C VAL A 129 17.17 0.92 23.59
N ASN A 130 16.44 2.03 23.45
CA ASN A 130 15.27 2.10 22.58
C ASN A 130 15.63 1.87 21.11
N PHE A 131 16.82 2.28 20.68
CA PHE A 131 17.29 2.04 19.33
C PHE A 131 17.71 0.58 19.14
N TYR A 132 18.61 0.06 19.99
CA TYR A 132 19.13 -1.30 19.82
C TYR A 132 18.14 -2.40 20.23
N GLY A 133 17.28 -2.12 21.21
CA GLY A 133 16.29 -3.07 21.75
C GLY A 133 15.10 -3.31 20.83
N ASN A 134 14.86 -2.46 19.83
CA ASN A 134 13.78 -2.61 18.88
C ASN A 134 14.25 -2.46 17.42
N MET A 135 15.23 -3.27 17.04
CA MET A 135 15.85 -3.26 15.71
C MET A 135 14.83 -3.49 14.59
N GLY A 136 13.80 -4.32 14.82
CA GLY A 136 12.74 -4.57 13.83
C GLY A 136 11.94 -3.31 13.49
N LYS A 137 11.60 -2.50 14.49
CA LYS A 137 10.88 -1.23 14.31
C LYS A 137 11.71 -0.19 13.57
N ILE A 138 13.01 -0.10 13.88
CA ILE A 138 13.95 0.77 13.15
C ILE A 138 14.02 0.36 11.69
N LEU A 139 14.31 -0.92 11.43
CA LEU A 139 14.51 -1.42 10.08
C LEU A 139 13.24 -1.22 9.24
N LEU A 140 12.07 -1.52 9.81
CA LEU A 140 10.79 -1.28 9.16
C LEU A 140 10.60 0.20 8.82
N SER A 141 10.84 1.09 9.78
CA SER A 141 10.66 2.52 9.58
C SER A 141 11.65 3.07 8.55
N LEU A 142 12.88 2.56 8.50
CA LEU A 142 13.90 2.97 7.51
C LEU A 142 13.51 2.52 6.11
N VAL A 143 13.13 1.25 5.96
CA VAL A 143 12.70 0.69 4.68
C VAL A 143 11.45 1.42 4.16
N SER A 144 10.47 1.70 5.03
CA SER A 144 9.29 2.47 4.64
C SER A 144 9.66 3.85 4.13
N ILE A 145 10.38 4.64 4.93
CA ILE A 145 10.80 6.01 4.56
C ILE A 145 11.55 6.02 3.22
N PHE A 146 12.44 5.06 2.99
CA PHE A 146 13.17 4.95 1.72
C PHE A 146 12.23 4.76 0.53
N PHE A 147 11.29 3.82 0.61
CA PHE A 147 10.33 3.59 -0.48
C PHE A 147 9.32 4.73 -0.62
N ASP A 148 8.92 5.35 0.50
CA ASP A 148 8.00 6.49 0.48
C ASP A 148 8.64 7.68 -0.25
N LEU A 149 9.92 7.99 0.03
CA LEU A 149 10.68 8.99 -0.71
C LEU A 149 10.80 8.65 -2.20
N LEU A 150 11.03 7.37 -2.53
CA LEU A 150 11.07 6.91 -3.91
C LEU A 150 9.73 7.19 -4.61
N PHE A 151 8.60 6.85 -3.98
CA PHE A 151 7.28 7.07 -4.55
C PHE A 151 6.92 8.55 -4.65
N ILE A 152 7.29 9.37 -3.67
CA ILE A 152 7.14 10.83 -3.70
C ILE A 152 7.94 11.42 -4.87
N CYS A 153 9.19 11.00 -5.06
CA CYS A 153 10.02 11.40 -6.20
C CYS A 153 9.40 10.96 -7.53
N GLN A 154 8.89 9.72 -7.62
CA GLN A 154 8.21 9.23 -8.81
C GLN A 154 6.96 10.07 -9.15
N HIS A 155 6.16 10.42 -8.15
CA HIS A 155 4.90 11.14 -8.35
C HIS A 155 5.09 12.63 -8.67
N TYR A 156 5.91 13.34 -7.89
CA TYR A 156 6.04 14.80 -8.00
C TYR A 156 7.16 15.27 -8.91
N ILE A 157 8.24 14.49 -9.05
CA ILE A 157 9.44 14.91 -9.80
C ILE A 157 9.49 14.25 -11.18
N LEU A 158 9.37 12.92 -11.25
CA LEU A 158 9.55 12.18 -12.51
C LEU A 158 8.29 12.16 -13.37
N TYR A 159 7.13 11.91 -12.76
CA TYR A 159 5.84 11.75 -13.45
C TYR A 159 4.79 12.73 -12.94
N PRO A 160 5.09 14.05 -12.85
CA PRO A 160 4.09 15.03 -12.49
C PRO A 160 2.96 14.93 -13.51
N GLY A 161 1.78 14.54 -13.04
CA GLY A 161 0.62 14.37 -13.90
C GLY A 161 0.47 15.62 -14.76
N LYS A 162 0.53 15.46 -16.10
CA LYS A 162 0.10 16.52 -16.98
C LYS A 162 -1.35 16.76 -16.58
N LYS A 163 -1.63 17.88 -15.90
CA LYS A 163 -2.99 18.38 -15.72
C LYS A 163 -3.53 18.54 -17.13
N ALA A 164 -4.19 17.51 -17.62
CA ALA A 164 -5.00 17.61 -18.81
C ALA A 164 -6.00 18.71 -18.46
N ASN A 165 -5.85 19.87 -19.09
CA ASN A 165 -6.92 20.84 -19.15
C ASN A 165 -8.15 20.04 -19.55
N HIS A 166 -9.12 19.95 -18.64
CA HIS A 166 -10.39 19.32 -18.85
C HIS A 166 -11.14 20.19 -19.87
N ILE A 167 -10.77 20.10 -21.14
CA ILE A 167 -11.68 20.44 -22.22
C ILE A 167 -12.72 19.34 -22.14
N PRO A 168 -13.99 19.64 -21.78
CA PRO A 168 -15.03 18.65 -21.85
C PRO A 168 -15.08 18.20 -23.31
N LYS A 169 -14.72 16.95 -23.58
CA LYS A 169 -15.15 16.31 -24.82
C LYS A 169 -16.66 16.27 -24.72
N LEU A 170 -17.31 17.16 -25.45
CA LEU A 170 -18.73 17.09 -25.69
C LEU A 170 -18.96 15.78 -26.42
N ASP A 171 -19.52 14.79 -25.74
CA ASP A 171 -20.03 13.57 -26.36
C ASP A 171 -21.01 13.97 -27.46
N LYS A 172 -20.55 13.91 -28.71
CA LYS A 172 -21.40 13.87 -29.90
C LYS A 172 -21.26 12.49 -30.51
N GLU A 173 -21.85 11.50 -29.84
CA GLU A 173 -22.19 10.22 -30.45
C GLU A 173 -23.55 9.82 -29.90
N GLY A 174 -24.58 9.94 -30.73
CA GLY A 174 -25.94 9.64 -30.33
C GLY A 174 -27.08 10.27 -31.14
N VAL A 175 -26.89 10.61 -32.42
CA VAL A 175 -28.02 10.75 -33.37
C VAL A 175 -27.55 10.31 -34.76
N GLU A 176 -27.55 9.01 -35.00
CA GLU A 176 -27.55 8.44 -36.34
C GLU A 176 -28.94 7.82 -36.56
N PRO A 177 -29.83 8.44 -37.37
CA PRO A 177 -31.16 7.89 -37.58
C PRO A 177 -31.09 6.74 -38.60
N LEU A 178 -31.19 5.51 -38.07
CA LEU A 178 -31.37 4.26 -38.82
C LEU A 178 -32.82 4.11 -39.31
N ILE A 179 -33.24 4.83 -40.36
CA ILE A 179 -34.37 4.40 -41.21
C ILE A 179 -34.14 4.94 -42.63
N GLU A 180 -33.60 4.11 -43.52
CA GLU A 180 -33.80 4.29 -44.96
C GLU A 180 -35.02 3.43 -45.32
N SER A 181 -36.21 4.03 -45.32
CA SER A 181 -37.41 3.40 -45.83
C SER A 181 -37.36 3.44 -47.35
N SER A 182 -37.15 2.28 -47.95
CA SER A 182 -37.55 1.99 -49.31
C SER A 182 -39.02 2.41 -49.52
N ASP A 183 -39.26 3.32 -50.45
CA ASP A 183 -40.47 3.28 -51.28
C ASP A 183 -40.17 3.75 -52.70
N ASP A 184 -40.73 2.96 -53.59
CA ASP A 184 -40.55 2.90 -55.02
C ASP A 184 -41.32 4.02 -55.75
N SER A 185 -40.94 4.19 -57.01
CA SER A 185 -41.78 4.54 -58.16
C SER A 185 -41.87 5.99 -58.66
N THR A 186 -41.80 6.04 -60.00
CA THR A 186 -42.25 7.04 -60.98
C THR A 186 -41.30 8.20 -61.30
N GLU A 187 -41.17 8.73 -62.52
CA GLU A 187 -41.45 8.41 -63.93
C GLU A 187 -41.14 9.75 -64.66
N ASN A 188 -40.65 9.74 -65.91
CA ASN A 188 -40.62 10.89 -66.86
C ASN A 188 -39.57 12.00 -66.55
N VAL A 189 -38.69 12.49 -67.44
CA VAL A 189 -38.70 12.76 -68.89
C VAL A 189 -37.28 12.66 -69.44
#